data_AF-A0A4R6E0V3-F1
#
_entry.id   AF-A0A4R6E0V3-F1
#
_cell.length_a   1.000
_cell.length_b   1.000
_cell.length_c   1.000
_cell.angle_alpha   90.00
_cell.angle_beta   90.00
_cell.angle_gamma   90.00
#
_symmetry.space_group_name_H-M   'P 1'
#
loop_
_entity.id
_entity.type
_entity.pdbx_description
1 polymer ?
#
loop_
_entity_poly.entity_id
_entity_poly.type
_entity_poly.pdbx_seq_one_letter_code
_entity_poly.pdbx_strand_id
1 'polypeptide(L)'
;MATDTAAQRLRLVALALKRAPPQAAPPGMGDVTGGYTLLAPVGIIDAPREEAIQAVAGCHRAGIRVKMITGDHADTARSIGAQLAIGGGKPALTGAEVTVMDEAELRRVAMEVDVFARASPEHKLRLVQALQEDGQGVAMTGDGVNDAPALKGHLRLSQPQPAGMEQGHRRRHAGLLRCRTGEMDTAQKRLRRPPLSPLTTRTQENTMNPQQDRTTGLPTRLLLCTDLSARCDRALDRAALLARHWDAELIALNVLEPQQAPDLLLRPQEDENDTGREQAAYRQLKQDLGQGEVRLHIRIARGDALDAIHATTEQEGCGLIITGLARNETFGRFLLGSTVQRLARKTTPPLLVVRERPHASYRRIVVASDFSNSSRHALLTALRLFPDTPLTLYHAFQVPMSAIADRIDYRQMAREIEGSACAQFLDGCGLTTEDRARLDITIEHQPLETGLAHYARKQSADLVVLGTHGSSGLTALLLGSAAERLLEWLPCDTLIVREPKES
;
A
#
# COMPACT_ATOMS: atom_id res chain seq x y z
N MET A 1 1.29 -42.70 -16.89
CA MET A 1 2.17 -41.76 -16.15
C MET A 1 1.56 -40.37 -16.04
N ALA A 2 1.62 -39.49 -17.05
CA ALA A 2 1.16 -38.09 -16.91
C ALA A 2 -0.31 -37.95 -16.43
N THR A 3 -1.19 -38.85 -16.89
CA THR A 3 -2.59 -38.95 -16.46
C THR A 3 -2.75 -39.46 -15.03
N ASP A 4 -1.97 -40.47 -14.62
CA ASP A 4 -2.00 -41.01 -13.24
C ASP A 4 -1.48 -40.00 -12.22
N THR A 5 -0.44 -39.23 -12.58
CA THR A 5 0.12 -38.17 -11.73
C THR A 5 -0.84 -37.01 -11.51
N ALA A 6 -1.73 -36.72 -12.46
CA ALA A 6 -2.80 -35.75 -12.29
C ALA A 6 -3.85 -36.25 -11.27
N ALA A 7 -4.24 -37.54 -11.35
CA ALA A 7 -5.13 -38.16 -10.36
C ALA A 7 -4.50 -38.19 -8.95
N GLN A 8 -3.18 -38.31 -8.86
CA GLN A 8 -2.40 -38.26 -7.61
C GLN A 8 -2.07 -36.84 -7.12
N ARG A 9 -2.59 -35.78 -7.78
CA ARG A 9 -2.52 -34.37 -7.32
C ARG A 9 -1.09 -33.81 -7.24
N LEU A 10 -0.17 -34.33 -8.05
CA LEU A 10 1.22 -33.93 -8.04
C LEU A 10 1.46 -32.77 -9.03
N ARG A 11 1.97 -31.63 -8.52
CA ARG A 11 2.62 -30.63 -9.39
C ARG A 11 3.92 -31.24 -9.90
N LEU A 12 4.00 -31.49 -11.20
CA LEU A 12 5.17 -32.09 -11.83
C LEU A 12 6.20 -31.03 -12.23
N VAL A 13 7.40 -31.14 -11.68
CA VAL A 13 8.59 -30.39 -12.10
C VAL A 13 9.51 -31.34 -12.86
N ALA A 14 9.78 -31.05 -14.13
CA ALA A 14 10.74 -31.81 -14.93
C ALA A 14 12.16 -31.28 -14.68
N LEU A 15 13.02 -32.09 -14.06
CA LEU A 15 14.44 -31.79 -13.91
C LEU A 15 15.18 -32.27 -15.16
N ALA A 16 15.89 -31.35 -15.83
CA ALA A 16 16.68 -31.66 -17.02
C ALA A 16 18.04 -30.96 -16.97
N LEU A 17 19.07 -31.61 -17.51
CA LEU A 17 20.46 -31.16 -17.48
C LEU A 17 21.00 -30.92 -18.88
N LYS A 18 21.70 -29.81 -19.07
CA LYS A 18 22.52 -29.52 -20.25
C LYS A 18 23.92 -29.22 -19.77
N ARG A 19 24.92 -29.99 -20.23
CA ARG A 19 26.33 -29.68 -19.94
C ARG A 19 26.75 -28.53 -20.85
N ALA A 20 27.13 -27.40 -20.24
CA ALA A 20 27.72 -26.25 -20.93
C ALA A 20 29.22 -26.14 -20.57
N PRO A 21 30.07 -25.59 -21.45
CA PRO A 21 31.42 -25.20 -21.07
C PRO A 21 31.40 -24.08 -20.01
N PRO A 22 32.49 -23.87 -19.27
CA PRO A 22 32.58 -22.75 -18.31
C PRO A 22 32.35 -21.41 -19.02
N GLN A 23 31.39 -20.63 -18.54
CA GLN A 23 31.09 -19.28 -19.03
C GLN A 23 31.29 -18.26 -17.90
N ALA A 24 31.77 -17.06 -18.26
CA ALA A 24 32.04 -15.98 -17.33
C ALA A 24 30.78 -15.18 -16.90
N ALA A 25 29.64 -15.44 -17.54
CA ALA A 25 28.36 -14.78 -17.27
C ALA A 25 27.26 -15.84 -17.02
N PRO A 26 26.22 -15.52 -16.22
CA PRO A 26 25.09 -16.43 -16.01
C PRO A 26 24.28 -16.63 -17.30
N PRO A 27 23.69 -17.82 -17.53
CA PRO A 27 22.95 -18.14 -18.75
C PRO A 27 21.71 -17.27 -18.92
N GLY A 28 21.45 -16.84 -20.15
CA GLY A 28 20.29 -16.05 -20.52
C GLY A 28 19.13 -16.90 -21.05
N MET A 29 17.98 -16.26 -21.28
CA MET A 29 16.78 -16.95 -21.77
C MET A 29 16.98 -17.64 -23.14
N GLY A 30 17.93 -17.17 -23.96
CA GLY A 30 18.27 -17.76 -25.26
C GLY A 30 19.00 -19.11 -25.17
N ASP A 31 19.71 -19.37 -24.07
CA ASP A 31 20.47 -20.62 -23.87
C ASP A 31 19.58 -21.83 -23.59
N VAL A 32 18.31 -21.58 -23.25
CA VAL A 32 17.28 -22.55 -22.84
C VAL A 32 16.57 -23.22 -24.03
N THR A 33 16.99 -22.91 -25.26
CA THR A 33 16.30 -23.30 -26.51
C THR A 33 16.39 -24.78 -26.91
N GLY A 34 17.16 -25.62 -26.19
CA GLY A 34 17.20 -27.06 -26.42
C GLY A 34 18.50 -27.75 -25.97
N GLY A 35 18.58 -29.06 -26.18
CA GLY A 35 19.76 -29.88 -25.86
C GLY A 35 19.86 -30.34 -24.40
N TYR A 36 18.73 -30.44 -23.70
CA TYR A 36 18.67 -30.92 -22.32
C TYR A 36 18.35 -32.42 -22.27
N THR A 37 19.08 -33.17 -21.44
CA THR A 37 18.74 -34.54 -21.04
C THR A 37 17.75 -34.48 -19.87
N LEU A 38 16.55 -35.00 -20.03
CA LEU A 38 15.60 -35.17 -18.93
C LEU A 38 16.19 -36.15 -17.91
N LEU A 39 16.29 -35.73 -16.65
CA LEU A 39 16.80 -36.55 -15.54
C LEU A 39 15.65 -37.26 -14.82
N ALA A 40 14.65 -36.50 -14.36
CA ALA A 40 13.51 -37.03 -13.61
C ALA A 40 12.31 -36.05 -13.60
N PRO A 41 11.08 -36.57 -13.61
CA PRO A 41 9.91 -35.83 -13.13
C PRO A 41 9.83 -35.91 -11.59
N VAL A 42 9.75 -34.76 -10.92
CA VAL A 42 9.49 -34.67 -9.47
C VAL A 42 8.04 -34.29 -9.26
N GLY A 43 7.30 -35.12 -8.54
CA GLY A 43 5.93 -34.80 -8.09
C GLY A 43 5.93 -34.12 -6.74
N ILE A 44 5.38 -32.91 -6.66
CA ILE A 44 5.19 -32.15 -5.43
C ILE A 44 3.71 -32.19 -5.07
N ILE A 45 3.37 -32.74 -3.90
CA ILE A 45 1.99 -32.75 -3.39
C ILE A 45 1.71 -31.45 -2.61
N ASP A 46 0.63 -30.77 -2.96
CA ASP A 46 0.15 -29.57 -2.26
C ASP A 46 -0.95 -29.99 -1.27
N ALA A 47 -0.53 -30.56 -0.13
CA ALA A 47 -1.44 -31.10 0.88
C ALA A 47 -2.01 -29.96 1.76
N PRO A 48 -3.29 -30.03 2.15
CA PRO A 48 -3.86 -29.06 3.09
C PRO A 48 -3.09 -29.12 4.42
N ARG A 49 -2.82 -27.95 5.00
CA ARG A 49 -2.14 -27.86 6.29
C ARG A 49 -3.01 -28.42 7.42
N GLU A 50 -2.37 -29.03 8.41
CA GLU A 50 -3.05 -29.61 9.57
C GLU A 50 -3.90 -28.58 10.33
N GLU A 51 -3.43 -27.33 10.46
CA GLU A 51 -4.22 -26.28 11.13
C GLU A 51 -5.50 -25.94 10.33
N ALA A 52 -5.47 -26.04 9.00
CA ALA A 52 -6.64 -25.78 8.15
C ALA A 52 -7.68 -26.91 8.29
N ILE A 53 -7.26 -28.17 8.37
CA ILE A 53 -8.14 -29.32 8.64
C ILE A 53 -8.85 -29.12 9.98
N GLN A 54 -8.09 -28.76 11.02
CA GLN A 54 -8.62 -28.54 12.38
C GLN A 54 -9.57 -27.34 12.46
N ALA A 55 -9.25 -26.23 11.77
CA ALA A 55 -10.09 -25.04 11.70
C ALA A 55 -11.45 -25.33 11.04
N VAL A 56 -11.46 -26.00 9.87
CA VAL A 56 -12.70 -26.35 9.16
C VAL A 56 -13.55 -27.33 9.98
N ALA A 57 -12.92 -28.32 10.64
CA ALA A 57 -13.63 -29.20 11.57
C ALA A 57 -14.21 -28.43 12.78
N GLY A 58 -13.54 -27.37 13.23
CA GLY A 58 -14.05 -26.43 14.24
C GLY A 58 -15.31 -25.68 13.77
N CYS A 59 -15.27 -25.11 12.57
CA CYS A 59 -16.42 -24.46 11.94
C CYS A 59 -17.63 -25.40 11.82
N HIS A 60 -17.43 -26.62 11.32
CA HIS A 60 -18.51 -27.61 11.20
C HIS A 60 -19.12 -27.98 12.56
N ARG A 61 -18.32 -28.15 13.62
CA ARG A 61 -18.83 -28.37 14.99
C ARG A 61 -19.63 -27.18 15.54
N ALA A 62 -19.32 -25.96 15.10
CA ALA A 62 -20.06 -24.75 15.46
C ALA A 62 -21.32 -24.50 14.58
N GLY A 63 -21.66 -25.42 13.67
CA GLY A 63 -22.77 -25.26 12.72
C GLY A 63 -22.49 -24.28 11.58
N ILE A 64 -21.23 -23.83 11.40
CA ILE A 64 -20.82 -22.90 10.35
C ILE A 64 -20.53 -23.70 9.07
N ARG A 65 -21.28 -23.44 8.00
CA ARG A 65 -21.06 -24.05 6.68
C ARG A 65 -19.85 -23.40 5.99
N VAL A 66 -18.82 -24.19 5.73
CA VAL A 66 -17.61 -23.72 5.03
C VAL A 66 -17.75 -23.94 3.53
N LYS A 67 -17.35 -22.93 2.74
CA LYS A 67 -17.26 -22.99 1.27
C LYS A 67 -15.83 -22.65 0.82
N MET A 68 -15.35 -23.31 -0.22
CA MET A 68 -14.03 -23.11 -0.81
C MET A 68 -14.15 -22.34 -2.13
N ILE A 69 -13.34 -21.29 -2.31
CA ILE A 69 -13.24 -20.54 -3.57
C ILE A 69 -11.76 -20.34 -3.93
N THR A 70 -11.26 -21.06 -4.94
CA THR A 70 -9.84 -21.06 -5.35
C THR A 70 -9.63 -20.74 -6.84
N GLY A 71 -8.44 -20.26 -7.19
CA GLY A 71 -7.95 -20.12 -8.57
C GLY A 71 -7.40 -21.43 -9.18
N ASP A 72 -7.32 -22.51 -8.40
CA ASP A 72 -6.86 -23.83 -8.84
C ASP A 72 -7.77 -24.49 -9.89
N HIS A 73 -7.30 -25.61 -10.46
CA HIS A 73 -8.11 -26.48 -11.32
C HIS A 73 -9.26 -27.13 -10.54
N ALA A 74 -10.36 -27.45 -11.24
CA ALA A 74 -11.57 -28.02 -10.64
C ALA A 74 -11.30 -29.33 -9.87
N ASP A 75 -10.51 -30.24 -10.44
CA ASP A 75 -10.16 -31.53 -9.81
C ASP A 75 -9.32 -31.33 -8.55
N THR A 76 -8.38 -30.38 -8.57
CA THR A 76 -7.56 -30.01 -7.41
C THR A 76 -8.42 -29.43 -6.30
N ALA A 77 -9.29 -28.47 -6.63
CA ALA A 77 -10.21 -27.84 -5.69
C ALA A 77 -11.17 -28.87 -5.05
N ARG A 78 -11.77 -29.74 -5.86
CA ARG A 78 -12.61 -30.87 -5.41
C ARG A 78 -11.84 -31.81 -4.48
N SER A 79 -10.59 -32.13 -4.83
CA SER A 79 -9.69 -32.98 -4.06
C SER A 79 -9.36 -32.41 -2.68
N ILE A 80 -9.00 -31.12 -2.61
CA ILE A 80 -8.63 -30.45 -1.36
C ILE A 80 -9.90 -30.19 -0.53
N GLY A 81 -11.00 -29.80 -1.17
CA GLY A 81 -12.31 -29.68 -0.53
C GLY A 81 -12.73 -30.97 0.17
N ALA A 82 -12.66 -32.12 -0.50
CA ALA A 82 -12.98 -33.41 0.10
C ALA A 82 -12.08 -33.76 1.31
N GLN A 83 -10.78 -33.43 1.27
CA GLN A 83 -9.87 -33.62 2.42
C GLN A 83 -10.22 -32.73 3.61
N LEU A 84 -10.68 -31.49 3.35
CA LEU A 84 -11.17 -30.56 4.37
C LEU A 84 -12.64 -30.82 4.77
N ALA A 85 -13.28 -31.90 4.28
CA ALA A 85 -14.70 -32.19 4.44
C ALA A 85 -15.66 -31.10 3.87
N ILE A 86 -15.20 -30.29 2.92
CA ILE A 86 -15.96 -29.26 2.21
C ILE A 86 -16.58 -29.86 0.93
N GLY A 87 -17.87 -29.63 0.71
CA GLY A 87 -18.59 -30.03 -0.50
C GLY A 87 -18.77 -31.54 -0.72
N GLY A 88 -18.37 -32.38 0.22
CA GLY A 88 -18.67 -33.83 0.22
C GLY A 88 -18.18 -34.59 -1.03
N GLY A 89 -17.13 -34.10 -1.70
CA GLY A 89 -16.61 -34.71 -2.93
C GLY A 89 -17.48 -34.50 -4.19
N LYS A 90 -18.49 -33.62 -4.15
CA LYS A 90 -19.22 -33.15 -5.33
C LYS A 90 -18.29 -32.42 -6.32
N PRO A 91 -18.66 -32.28 -7.62
CA PRO A 91 -17.91 -31.47 -8.58
C PRO A 91 -17.71 -30.02 -8.09
N ALA A 92 -16.57 -29.43 -8.42
CA ALA A 92 -16.32 -28.02 -8.21
C ALA A 92 -16.84 -27.22 -9.41
N LEU A 93 -17.51 -26.09 -9.15
CA LEU A 93 -18.04 -25.22 -10.20
C LEU A 93 -16.99 -24.19 -10.61
N THR A 94 -16.78 -24.00 -11.90
CA THR A 94 -15.70 -23.14 -12.42
C THR A 94 -16.09 -21.68 -12.53
N GLY A 95 -15.09 -20.79 -12.49
CA GLY A 95 -15.30 -19.37 -12.72
C GLY A 95 -16.03 -19.06 -14.03
N ALA A 96 -15.76 -19.80 -15.11
CA ALA A 96 -16.43 -19.60 -16.39
C ALA A 96 -17.93 -19.93 -16.34
N GLU A 97 -18.32 -20.94 -15.55
CA GLU A 97 -19.73 -21.26 -15.27
C GLU A 97 -20.39 -20.16 -14.42
N VAL A 98 -19.68 -19.58 -13.45
CA VAL A 98 -20.17 -18.39 -12.71
C VAL A 98 -20.38 -17.19 -13.63
N THR A 99 -19.51 -16.98 -14.63
CA THR A 99 -19.61 -15.84 -15.56
C THR A 99 -20.90 -15.84 -16.37
N VAL A 100 -21.40 -17.01 -16.76
CA VAL A 100 -22.61 -17.12 -17.62
C VAL A 100 -23.93 -17.16 -16.84
N MET A 101 -23.89 -17.29 -15.52
CA MET A 101 -25.08 -17.27 -14.65
C MET A 101 -25.59 -15.85 -14.42
N ASP A 102 -26.91 -15.68 -14.50
CA ASP A 102 -27.58 -14.48 -13.96
C ASP A 102 -27.59 -14.49 -12.42
N GLU A 103 -27.96 -13.37 -11.80
CA GLU A 103 -27.91 -13.24 -10.33
C GLU A 103 -28.94 -14.13 -9.60
N ALA A 104 -30.07 -14.47 -10.24
CA ALA A 104 -31.07 -15.35 -9.63
C ALA A 104 -30.61 -16.81 -9.64
N GLU A 105 -30.01 -17.26 -10.75
CA GLU A 105 -29.36 -18.57 -10.84
C GLU A 105 -28.15 -18.65 -9.89
N LEU A 106 -27.30 -17.62 -9.87
CA LEU A 106 -26.11 -17.58 -9.04
C LEU A 106 -26.45 -17.66 -7.55
N ARG A 107 -27.51 -16.99 -7.07
CA ARG A 107 -27.97 -17.10 -5.68
C ARG A 107 -28.39 -18.52 -5.30
N ARG A 108 -29.16 -19.19 -6.16
CA ARG A 108 -29.54 -20.60 -5.95
C ARG A 108 -28.30 -21.52 -5.93
N VAL A 109 -27.41 -21.36 -6.90
CA VAL A 109 -26.19 -22.17 -7.05
C VAL A 109 -25.21 -21.94 -5.89
N ALA A 110 -25.05 -20.69 -5.43
CA ALA A 110 -24.18 -20.36 -4.30
C ALA A 110 -24.65 -21.05 -3.00
N MET A 111 -25.96 -21.20 -2.80
CA MET A 111 -26.52 -21.94 -1.67
C MET A 111 -26.35 -23.46 -1.79
N GLU A 112 -26.37 -24.02 -2.99
CA GLU A 112 -26.21 -25.47 -3.21
C GLU A 112 -24.75 -25.95 -3.24
N VAL A 113 -23.85 -25.18 -3.87
CA VAL A 113 -22.46 -25.55 -4.18
C VAL A 113 -21.48 -25.01 -3.13
N ASP A 114 -20.53 -25.85 -2.71
CA ASP A 114 -19.55 -25.53 -1.66
C ASP A 114 -18.09 -25.44 -2.13
N VAL A 115 -17.81 -25.74 -3.41
CA VAL A 115 -16.45 -25.69 -3.98
C VAL A 115 -16.49 -24.98 -5.33
N PHE A 116 -15.74 -23.89 -5.44
CA PHE A 116 -15.59 -23.08 -6.63
C PHE A 116 -14.12 -23.02 -7.05
N ALA A 117 -13.85 -23.25 -8.34
CA ALA A 117 -12.51 -23.38 -8.90
C ALA A 117 -12.29 -22.40 -10.07
N ARG A 118 -11.03 -22.13 -10.44
CA ARG A 118 -10.69 -21.08 -11.44
C ARG A 118 -11.39 -19.75 -11.18
N ALA A 119 -11.66 -19.41 -9.92
CA ALA A 119 -12.42 -18.23 -9.55
C ALA A 119 -11.55 -16.97 -9.65
N SER A 120 -12.01 -15.98 -10.41
CA SER A 120 -11.43 -14.64 -10.42
C SER A 120 -11.79 -13.89 -9.13
N PRO A 121 -11.13 -12.75 -8.83
CA PRO A 121 -11.57 -11.87 -7.74
C PRO A 121 -13.03 -11.40 -7.89
N GLU A 122 -13.51 -11.21 -9.12
CA GLU A 122 -14.90 -10.84 -9.42
C GLU A 122 -15.87 -11.98 -9.09
N HIS A 123 -15.52 -13.23 -9.42
CA HIS A 123 -16.34 -14.40 -9.07
C HIS A 123 -16.42 -14.61 -7.56
N LYS A 124 -15.31 -14.40 -6.83
CA LYS A 124 -15.32 -14.40 -5.35
C LYS A 124 -16.35 -13.39 -4.80
N LEU A 125 -16.40 -12.18 -5.36
CA LEU A 125 -17.28 -11.11 -4.91
C LEU A 125 -18.75 -11.40 -5.22
N ARG A 126 -19.09 -11.79 -6.46
CA ARG A 126 -20.47 -12.15 -6.84
C ARG A 126 -21.00 -13.30 -5.98
N LEU A 127 -20.19 -14.32 -5.69
CA LEU A 127 -20.57 -15.43 -4.80
C LEU A 127 -20.85 -14.98 -3.36
N VAL A 128 -20.06 -14.04 -2.82
CA VAL A 128 -20.30 -13.47 -1.47
C VAL A 128 -21.57 -12.64 -1.44
N GLN A 129 -21.81 -11.80 -2.45
CA GLN A 129 -23.03 -11.00 -2.57
C GLN A 129 -24.27 -11.87 -2.67
N ALA A 130 -24.26 -12.87 -3.56
CA ALA A 130 -25.35 -13.81 -3.75
C ALA A 130 -25.74 -14.56 -2.46
N LEU A 131 -24.76 -14.91 -1.62
CA LEU A 131 -25.01 -15.50 -0.29
C LEU A 131 -25.56 -14.49 0.72
N GLN A 132 -25.08 -13.25 0.72
CA GLN A 132 -25.56 -12.19 1.61
C GLN A 132 -26.99 -11.76 1.28
N GLU A 133 -27.35 -11.71 0.00
CA GLU A 133 -28.72 -11.45 -0.47
C GLU A 133 -29.70 -12.57 -0.10
N ASP A 134 -29.22 -13.81 0.05
CA ASP A 134 -29.97 -14.93 0.63
C ASP A 134 -29.94 -14.96 2.18
N GLY A 135 -29.60 -13.82 2.80
CA GLY A 135 -29.63 -13.61 4.25
C GLY A 135 -28.51 -14.29 5.04
N GLN A 136 -27.48 -14.83 4.38
CA GLN A 136 -26.40 -15.54 5.07
C GLN A 136 -25.39 -14.57 5.70
N GLY A 137 -24.99 -14.86 6.94
CA GLY A 137 -23.84 -14.22 7.58
C GLY A 137 -22.53 -14.77 7.03
N VAL A 138 -21.98 -14.12 5.99
CA VAL A 138 -20.77 -14.59 5.29
C VAL A 138 -19.50 -14.02 5.94
N ALA A 139 -18.52 -14.89 6.16
CA ALA A 139 -17.14 -14.53 6.48
C ALA A 139 -16.19 -15.28 5.54
N MET A 140 -15.20 -14.58 4.97
CA MET A 140 -14.19 -15.16 4.08
C MET A 140 -12.81 -15.14 4.71
N THR A 141 -12.01 -16.17 4.44
CA THR A 141 -10.59 -16.27 4.83
C THR A 141 -9.78 -16.82 3.67
N GLY A 142 -8.48 -16.53 3.62
CA GLY A 142 -7.59 -16.95 2.53
C GLY A 142 -6.13 -16.69 2.86
N ASP A 143 -5.24 -17.24 2.03
CA ASP A 143 -3.77 -17.16 2.16
C ASP A 143 -3.18 -15.83 1.64
N GLY A 144 -3.96 -15.09 0.86
CA GLY A 144 -3.57 -13.80 0.32
C GLY A 144 -3.85 -12.62 1.26
N VAL A 145 -2.98 -11.61 1.18
CA VAL A 145 -3.11 -10.26 1.77
C VAL A 145 -4.34 -9.45 1.25
N ASN A 146 -5.31 -10.13 0.62
CA ASN A 146 -6.47 -9.59 -0.08
C ASN A 146 -7.83 -10.11 0.43
N ASP A 147 -7.88 -11.15 1.29
CA ASP A 147 -9.15 -11.79 1.71
C ASP A 147 -9.70 -11.29 3.08
N ALA A 148 -9.10 -10.23 3.65
CA ALA A 148 -9.64 -9.45 4.78
C ALA A 148 -10.93 -8.57 4.59
N PRO A 149 -11.60 -8.42 3.42
CA PRO A 149 -12.72 -7.46 3.27
C PRO A 149 -14.07 -8.05 3.66
N ALA A 150 -14.33 -9.32 3.37
CA ALA A 150 -15.62 -9.97 3.62
C ALA A 150 -15.82 -10.35 5.11
N LEU A 151 -14.99 -9.82 6.02
CA LEU A 151 -15.08 -10.01 7.46
C LEU A 151 -15.55 -8.75 8.23
N LYS A 152 -15.86 -7.64 7.52
CA LYS A 152 -16.36 -6.40 8.15
C LYS A 152 -17.80 -6.03 7.83
N GLY A 153 -18.47 -6.73 6.92
CA GLY A 153 -19.92 -6.65 6.75
C GLY A 153 -20.66 -7.64 7.66
N HIS A 154 -21.20 -7.17 8.77
CA HIS A 154 -22.25 -7.86 9.55
C HIS A 154 -21.91 -9.19 10.25
N LEU A 155 -20.73 -9.34 10.87
CA LEU A 155 -20.55 -10.39 11.88
C LEU A 155 -21.28 -10.02 13.20
N ARG A 156 -22.59 -10.31 13.29
CA ARG A 156 -23.35 -10.26 14.54
C ARG A 156 -22.88 -11.38 15.48
N LEU A 157 -21.77 -11.16 16.18
CA LEU A 157 -21.43 -11.93 17.37
C LEU A 157 -22.41 -11.53 18.48
N SER A 158 -23.47 -12.32 18.63
CA SER A 158 -24.40 -12.25 19.73
C SER A 158 -23.63 -12.45 21.05
N GLN A 159 -23.33 -11.37 21.77
CA GLN A 159 -22.88 -11.50 23.15
C GLN A 159 -24.02 -12.09 23.99
N PRO A 160 -23.76 -13.09 24.86
CA PRO A 160 -24.78 -13.61 25.74
C PRO A 160 -25.21 -12.53 26.73
N GLN A 161 -26.50 -12.23 26.78
CA GLN A 161 -27.07 -11.38 27.82
C GLN A 161 -26.87 -12.03 29.19
N PRO A 162 -26.48 -11.27 30.24
CA PRO A 162 -26.44 -11.79 31.60
C PRO A 162 -27.89 -11.94 32.12
N ALA A 163 -28.39 -13.17 32.14
CA ALA A 163 -29.58 -13.50 32.92
C ALA A 163 -29.25 -13.33 34.41
N GLY A 164 -29.99 -12.47 35.11
CA GLY A 164 -29.81 -12.28 36.55
C GLY A 164 -30.47 -13.40 37.35
N MET A 165 -29.75 -13.96 38.33
CA MET A 165 -30.32 -14.42 39.60
C MET A 165 -29.24 -14.52 40.69
N GLU A 166 -29.51 -13.82 41.78
CA GLU A 166 -29.27 -14.14 43.20
C GLU A 166 -27.97 -14.82 43.72
N GLN A 167 -27.39 -14.14 44.72
CA GLN A 167 -26.82 -14.66 45.98
C GLN A 167 -25.64 -15.67 45.92
N GLY A 168 -24.43 -15.19 46.27
CA GLY A 168 -23.23 -16.04 46.46
C GLY A 168 -22.07 -15.36 47.20
N HIS A 169 -21.98 -15.58 48.52
CA HIS A 169 -21.03 -14.98 49.47
C HIS A 169 -19.52 -15.24 49.24
N ARG A 170 -18.67 -14.31 49.76
CA ARG A 170 -17.20 -14.37 50.13
C ARG A 170 -16.17 -13.97 49.05
N ARG A 171 -15.47 -12.82 49.23
CA ARG A 171 -14.10 -12.65 49.82
C ARG A 171 -13.01 -13.40 49.00
N ARG A 172 -11.91 -12.85 48.44
CA ARG A 172 -11.05 -11.62 48.59
C ARG A 172 -10.13 -11.59 47.32
N HIS A 173 -9.24 -10.64 46.96
CA HIS A 173 -8.76 -9.30 47.40
C HIS A 173 -8.85 -8.37 46.14
N ALA A 174 -8.82 -7.03 46.11
CA ALA A 174 -8.12 -5.93 46.80
C ALA A 174 -6.68 -5.63 46.30
N GLY A 175 -6.53 -4.58 45.47
CA GLY A 175 -5.25 -4.16 44.89
C GLY A 175 -5.33 -2.92 43.97
N LEU A 176 -6.01 -1.84 44.38
CA LEU A 176 -6.15 -0.60 43.60
C LEU A 176 -5.40 0.54 44.29
N LEU A 177 -4.35 1.09 43.66
CA LEU A 177 -3.66 2.28 44.19
C LEU A 177 -4.44 3.56 43.85
N ARG A 178 -5.00 4.21 44.87
CA ARG A 178 -5.42 5.62 44.83
C ARG A 178 -4.20 6.52 45.03
N CYS A 179 -3.99 7.50 44.15
CA CYS A 179 -3.14 8.65 44.46
C CYS A 179 -3.99 9.81 45.03
N ARG A 180 -3.42 10.61 45.93
CA ARG A 180 -4.16 11.61 46.72
C ARG A 180 -4.29 12.95 45.98
N THR A 181 -5.43 13.61 46.17
CA THR A 181 -5.59 15.05 45.98
C THR A 181 -4.88 15.82 47.11
N GLY A 182 -4.25 16.94 46.77
CA GLY A 182 -3.72 17.95 47.68
C GLY A 182 -4.22 19.33 47.24
N GLU A 183 -4.47 20.22 48.20
CA GLU A 183 -5.28 21.43 48.00
C GLU A 183 -4.52 22.63 47.41
N MET A 184 -5.27 23.71 47.16
CA MET A 184 -4.85 24.91 46.44
C MET A 184 -3.82 25.75 47.19
N ASP A 185 -3.06 26.54 46.44
CA ASP A 185 -2.66 27.88 46.88
C ASP A 185 -2.85 28.91 45.74
N THR A 186 -3.17 30.14 46.12
CA THR A 186 -3.64 31.22 45.24
C THR A 186 -2.54 32.18 44.81
N ALA A 187 -2.39 32.43 43.50
CA ALA A 187 -1.57 33.54 43.01
C ALA A 187 -2.10 34.14 41.69
N GLN A 188 -2.81 35.27 41.79
CA GLN A 188 -3.12 36.12 40.64
C GLN A 188 -1.84 36.79 40.10
N LYS A 189 -1.47 36.60 38.83
CA LYS A 189 -0.53 37.51 38.15
C LYS A 189 -0.72 37.61 36.63
N ARG A 190 -1.55 38.58 36.25
CA ARG A 190 -1.50 39.47 35.05
C ARG A 190 -0.90 38.90 33.76
N LEU A 191 -1.75 38.80 32.73
CA LEU A 191 -1.30 38.73 31.33
C LEU A 191 -0.29 39.85 31.02
N ARG A 192 0.83 39.50 30.39
CA ARG A 192 1.67 40.42 29.61
C ARG A 192 1.98 39.79 28.27
N ARG A 193 1.62 40.49 27.18
CA ARG A 193 2.03 40.16 25.81
C ARG A 193 3.55 40.36 25.68
N PRO A 194 4.30 39.48 25.00
CA PRO A 194 5.68 39.78 24.60
C PRO A 194 5.68 40.88 23.51
N PRO A 195 6.70 41.74 23.45
CA PRO A 195 6.79 42.80 22.44
C PRO A 195 7.28 42.27 21.10
N LEU A 196 6.74 42.82 20.01
CA LEU A 196 7.32 42.72 18.67
C LEU A 196 8.71 43.38 18.67
N SER A 197 9.72 42.68 18.18
CA SER A 197 11.07 43.25 17.94
C SER A 197 11.27 43.50 16.45
N PRO A 198 11.86 44.64 16.04
CA PRO A 198 11.91 45.05 14.65
C PRO A 198 12.98 44.31 13.83
N LEU A 199 12.66 44.10 12.55
CA LEU A 199 13.61 43.69 11.51
C LEU A 199 14.79 44.66 11.47
N THR A 200 16.02 44.14 11.60
CA THR A 200 17.24 44.89 11.29
C THR A 200 18.08 44.09 10.29
N THR A 201 18.35 44.72 9.16
CA THR A 201 19.22 44.20 8.11
C THR A 201 20.68 44.24 8.57
N ARG A 202 21.37 43.10 8.50
CA ARG A 202 22.83 43.05 8.59
C ARG A 202 23.41 42.14 7.52
N THR A 203 24.00 42.77 6.53
CA THR A 203 24.92 42.15 5.57
C THR A 203 26.18 41.73 6.33
N GLN A 204 26.49 40.45 6.35
CA GLN A 204 27.83 39.95 6.65
C GLN A 204 28.18 38.87 5.63
N GLU A 205 29.11 39.20 4.75
CA GLU A 205 29.85 38.23 3.96
C GLU A 205 30.60 37.32 4.92
N ASN A 206 30.41 36.01 4.81
CA ASN A 206 31.19 35.04 5.58
C ASN A 206 31.65 33.94 4.62
N THR A 207 32.96 33.70 4.59
CA THR A 207 33.61 32.82 3.62
C THR A 207 33.19 31.37 3.80
N MET A 208 32.65 30.77 2.73
CA MET A 208 31.99 29.47 2.77
C MET A 208 32.97 28.33 3.06
N ASN A 209 32.70 27.52 4.09
CA ASN A 209 33.44 26.30 4.39
C ASN A 209 32.76 25.10 3.70
N PRO A 210 33.35 24.44 2.69
CA PRO A 210 32.63 23.56 1.76
C PRO A 210 32.19 22.19 2.31
N GLN A 211 32.30 21.94 3.62
CA GLN A 211 31.90 20.68 4.27
C GLN A 211 30.74 20.83 5.27
N GLN A 212 30.11 22.01 5.38
CA GLN A 212 29.03 22.27 6.33
C GLN A 212 27.81 22.98 5.72
N ASP A 213 27.17 22.42 4.68
CA ASP A 213 25.71 22.57 4.49
C ASP A 213 25.06 21.59 3.47
N ARG A 214 25.02 20.28 3.78
CA ARG A 214 24.26 19.30 2.96
C ARG A 214 22.74 19.29 3.26
N THR A 215 22.32 20.08 4.24
CA THR A 215 20.95 20.14 4.78
C THR A 215 20.02 21.14 4.07
N THR A 216 20.58 22.06 3.26
CA THR A 216 19.87 23.18 2.61
C THR A 216 18.70 22.80 1.69
N GLY A 217 18.57 21.52 1.31
CA GLY A 217 17.50 21.03 0.43
C GLY A 217 16.38 20.23 1.10
N LEU A 218 16.50 19.85 2.38
CA LEU A 218 15.53 18.98 3.05
C LEU A 218 14.30 19.74 3.57
N PRO A 219 13.10 19.12 3.64
CA PRO A 219 11.93 19.76 4.23
C PRO A 219 12.11 19.94 5.73
N THR A 220 12.09 21.18 6.21
CA THR A 220 12.10 21.51 7.65
C THR A 220 10.80 21.18 8.36
N ARG A 221 9.71 20.97 7.60
CA ARG A 221 8.36 20.63 8.07
C ARG A 221 7.71 19.54 7.24
N LEU A 222 7.19 18.52 7.92
CA LEU A 222 6.49 17.36 7.35
C LEU A 222 5.04 17.36 7.82
N LEU A 223 4.09 17.09 6.92
CA LEU A 223 2.67 16.90 7.27
C LEU A 223 2.32 15.43 7.27
N LEU A 224 1.99 14.85 8.43
CA LEU A 224 1.35 13.54 8.53
C LEU A 224 -0.17 13.72 8.52
N CYS A 225 -0.84 13.09 7.55
CA CYS A 225 -2.28 12.99 7.47
C CYS A 225 -2.74 11.64 8.04
N THR A 226 -3.66 11.63 9.01
CA THR A 226 -4.13 10.39 9.64
C THR A 226 -5.61 10.45 10.06
N ASP A 227 -6.32 9.35 9.83
CA ASP A 227 -7.69 9.09 10.31
C ASP A 227 -7.72 8.42 11.70
N LEU A 228 -6.54 8.21 12.33
CA LEU A 228 -6.33 7.43 13.56
C LEU A 228 -6.77 5.97 13.48
N SER A 229 -7.01 5.44 12.28
CA SER A 229 -7.15 4.00 12.10
C SER A 229 -5.78 3.31 12.08
N ALA A 230 -5.76 2.03 12.44
CA ALA A 230 -4.57 1.16 12.37
C ALA A 230 -3.93 1.02 10.96
N ARG A 231 -4.54 1.63 9.93
CA ARG A 231 -3.99 1.73 8.57
C ARG A 231 -2.92 2.84 8.49
N CYS A 232 -3.10 3.91 9.27
CA CYS A 232 -2.19 5.05 9.31
C CYS A 232 -0.97 4.80 10.20
N ASP A 233 -0.95 3.78 11.07
CA ASP A 233 0.20 3.41 11.92
C ASP A 233 1.52 3.38 11.15
N ARG A 234 1.51 2.81 9.94
CA ARG A 234 2.71 2.72 9.08
C ARG A 234 3.19 4.10 8.63
N ALA A 235 2.26 4.98 8.28
CA ALA A 235 2.55 6.37 7.90
C ALA A 235 3.02 7.19 9.09
N LEU A 236 2.46 6.96 10.28
CA LEU A 236 2.86 7.55 11.55
C LEU A 236 4.30 7.12 11.92
N ASP A 237 4.58 5.81 11.90
CA ASP A 237 5.91 5.24 12.10
C ASP A 237 6.93 5.89 11.12
N ARG A 238 6.55 6.03 9.83
CA ARG A 238 7.42 6.55 8.76
C ARG A 238 7.64 8.05 8.89
N ALA A 239 6.61 8.81 9.22
CA ALA A 239 6.71 10.25 9.43
C ALA A 239 7.60 10.57 10.64
N ALA A 240 7.45 9.82 11.75
CA ALA A 240 8.31 9.95 12.92
C ALA A 240 9.78 9.60 12.61
N LEU A 241 10.02 8.56 11.79
CA LEU A 241 11.37 8.20 11.34
C LEU A 241 12.01 9.30 10.49
N LEU A 242 11.29 9.82 9.48
CA LEU A 242 11.78 10.89 8.60
C LEU A 242 12.02 12.19 9.38
N ALA A 243 11.09 12.56 10.29
CA ALA A 243 11.22 13.75 11.12
C ALA A 243 12.49 13.72 11.97
N ARG A 244 12.83 12.58 12.59
CA ARG A 244 14.11 12.42 13.33
C ARG A 244 15.32 12.48 12.40
N HIS A 245 15.27 11.79 11.26
CA HIS A 245 16.43 11.65 10.39
C HIS A 245 16.80 12.96 9.67
N TRP A 246 15.82 13.80 9.38
CA TRP A 246 15.99 15.10 8.71
C TRP A 246 16.00 16.30 9.66
N ASP A 247 15.90 16.08 10.98
CA ASP A 247 15.61 17.09 12.00
C ASP A 247 14.49 18.07 11.55
N ALA A 248 13.34 17.50 11.22
CA ALA A 248 12.17 18.22 10.75
C ALA A 248 11.06 18.27 11.82
N GLU A 249 10.33 19.38 11.84
CA GLU A 249 9.11 19.51 12.64
C GLU A 249 7.98 18.69 11.99
N LEU A 250 7.33 17.83 12.76
CA LEU A 250 6.24 16.99 12.32
C LEU A 250 4.90 17.61 12.70
N ILE A 251 4.15 18.04 11.69
CA ILE A 251 2.75 18.46 11.83
C ILE A 251 1.88 17.20 11.69
N ALA A 252 1.21 16.78 12.77
CA ALA A 252 0.28 15.65 12.75
C ALA A 252 -1.16 16.17 12.63
N LEU A 253 -1.76 15.99 11.46
CA LEU A 253 -3.12 16.42 11.14
C LEU A 253 -4.10 15.24 11.18
N ASN A 254 -5.11 15.35 12.05
CA ASN A 254 -6.32 14.54 12.00
C ASN A 254 -7.51 15.44 11.61
N VAL A 255 -8.38 14.93 10.73
CA VAL A 255 -9.58 15.65 10.29
C VAL A 255 -10.81 14.88 10.72
N LEU A 256 -11.65 15.53 11.52
CA LEU A 256 -12.95 15.01 11.94
C LEU A 256 -13.96 15.35 10.84
N GLU A 257 -14.20 14.40 9.94
CA GLU A 257 -15.25 14.52 8.94
C GLU A 257 -16.64 14.43 9.62
N PRO A 258 -17.60 15.30 9.25
CA PRO A 258 -18.98 15.17 9.74
C PRO A 258 -19.58 13.85 9.25
N GLN A 259 -20.35 13.16 10.10
CA GLN A 259 -20.95 11.86 9.76
C GLN A 259 -21.94 11.99 8.59
N GLN A 260 -21.50 11.64 7.38
CA GLN A 260 -22.33 11.63 6.16
C GLN A 260 -22.88 10.23 5.86
N ALA A 261 -23.73 9.69 6.75
CA ALA A 261 -24.49 8.45 6.48
C ALA A 261 -25.78 8.36 7.34
N PRO A 262 -26.81 7.57 6.93
CA PRO A 262 -28.10 7.44 7.64
C PRO A 262 -28.07 6.72 9.00
N ASP A 263 -26.91 6.27 9.47
CA ASP A 263 -26.74 5.48 10.71
C ASP A 263 -27.13 6.23 12.00
N LEU A 264 -27.38 7.53 11.90
CA LEU A 264 -27.99 8.38 12.95
C LEU A 264 -29.35 7.87 13.46
N LEU A 265 -30.00 6.93 12.76
CA LEU A 265 -31.27 6.33 13.19
C LEU A 265 -31.15 5.24 14.27
N LEU A 266 -29.94 4.72 14.58
CA LEU A 266 -29.77 3.53 15.42
C LEU A 266 -28.75 3.63 16.58
N ARG A 267 -28.12 4.79 16.80
CA ARG A 267 -27.29 5.02 18.00
C ARG A 267 -28.06 5.84 19.03
N PRO A 268 -28.04 5.45 20.33
CA PRO A 268 -28.47 6.35 21.39
C PRO A 268 -27.68 7.66 21.32
N GLN A 269 -28.37 8.80 21.45
CA GLN A 269 -27.71 10.08 21.68
C GLN A 269 -27.16 10.11 23.12
N GLU A 270 -26.01 9.49 23.32
CA GLU A 270 -25.07 9.96 24.34
C GLU A 270 -24.27 11.11 23.74
N ASP A 271 -24.16 12.22 24.47
CA ASP A 271 -23.51 13.45 24.01
C ASP A 271 -21.98 13.28 23.84
N GLU A 272 -21.54 12.63 22.76
CA GLU A 272 -20.19 12.80 22.20
C GLU A 272 -20.03 14.23 21.65
N ASN A 273 -20.04 15.22 22.56
CA ASN A 273 -19.67 16.60 22.27
C ASN A 273 -18.35 16.59 21.47
N ASP A 274 -18.29 17.31 20.34
CA ASP A 274 -17.14 17.28 19.42
C ASP A 274 -15.80 17.52 20.15
N THR A 275 -15.80 18.38 21.18
CA THR A 275 -14.66 18.65 22.06
C THR A 275 -14.06 17.38 22.66
N GLY A 276 -14.88 16.40 23.02
CA GLY A 276 -14.43 15.09 23.52
C GLY A 276 -13.75 14.25 22.44
N ARG A 277 -14.23 14.32 21.20
CA ARG A 277 -13.67 13.64 20.02
C ARG A 277 -12.32 14.26 19.64
N GLU A 278 -12.23 15.59 19.65
CA GLU A 278 -10.97 16.34 19.48
C GLU A 278 -9.94 15.99 20.58
N GLN A 279 -10.36 15.97 21.85
CA GLN A 279 -9.49 15.60 22.98
C GLN A 279 -9.06 14.13 22.96
N ALA A 280 -9.89 13.23 22.42
CA ALA A 280 -9.50 11.84 22.19
C ALA A 280 -8.44 11.75 21.08
N ALA A 281 -8.69 12.37 19.93
CA ALA A 281 -7.76 12.39 18.80
C ALA A 281 -6.40 13.02 19.16
N TYR A 282 -6.41 14.15 19.88
CA TYR A 282 -5.19 14.80 20.36
C TYR A 282 -4.40 13.91 21.34
N ARG A 283 -5.08 13.24 22.28
CA ARG A 283 -4.42 12.32 23.22
C ARG A 283 -3.80 11.12 22.52
N GLN A 284 -4.50 10.54 21.53
CA GLN A 284 -3.99 9.43 20.73
C GLN A 284 -2.71 9.82 19.98
N LEU A 285 -2.74 10.92 19.21
CA LEU A 285 -1.56 11.44 18.51
C LEU A 285 -0.40 11.74 19.46
N LYS A 286 -0.68 12.31 20.62
CA LYS A 286 0.35 12.60 21.63
C LYS A 286 0.93 11.32 22.26
N GLN A 287 0.14 10.26 22.39
CA GLN A 287 0.62 8.97 22.87
C GLN A 287 1.49 8.26 21.81
N ASP A 288 1.07 8.26 20.55
CA ASP A 288 1.72 7.50 19.49
C ASP A 288 3.00 8.18 18.97
N LEU A 289 3.01 9.52 18.86
CA LEU A 289 4.16 10.29 18.36
C LEU A 289 5.00 10.95 19.45
N GLY A 290 4.38 11.32 20.58
CA GLY A 290 5.04 12.08 21.66
C GLY A 290 5.98 11.26 22.56
N GLN A 291 6.08 9.95 22.34
CA GLN A 291 7.08 9.08 23.00
C GLN A 291 8.48 9.20 22.36
N GLY A 292 8.59 9.76 21.15
CA GLY A 292 9.87 9.91 20.45
C GLY A 292 10.45 11.32 20.52
N GLU A 293 11.75 11.45 20.20
CA GLU A 293 12.46 12.71 20.00
C GLU A 293 12.03 13.42 18.70
N VAL A 294 10.73 13.67 18.54
CA VAL A 294 10.15 14.34 17.37
C VAL A 294 9.59 15.70 17.80
N ARG A 295 9.96 16.76 17.07
CA ARG A 295 9.36 18.09 17.25
C ARG A 295 7.94 18.07 16.70
N LEU A 296 6.97 17.74 17.56
CA LEU A 296 5.59 17.43 17.19
C LEU A 296 4.63 18.61 17.41
N HIS A 297 3.92 19.02 16.36
CA HIS A 297 2.77 19.91 16.41
C HIS A 297 1.51 19.13 16.02
N ILE A 298 0.57 18.96 16.94
CA ILE A 298 -0.70 18.25 16.68
C ILE A 298 -1.77 19.26 16.27
N ARG A 299 -2.47 18.98 15.17
CA ARG A 299 -3.59 19.78 14.66
C ARG A 299 -4.81 18.89 14.44
N ILE A 300 -5.92 19.23 15.08
CA ILE A 300 -7.23 18.60 14.83
C ILE A 300 -8.08 19.59 14.03
N ALA A 301 -8.58 19.17 12.88
CA ALA A 301 -9.43 19.97 12.00
C ALA A 301 -10.82 19.33 11.85
N ARG A 302 -11.76 20.05 11.26
CA ARG A 302 -13.12 19.58 10.93
C ARG A 302 -13.46 19.91 9.48
N GLY A 303 -14.28 19.08 8.83
CA GLY A 303 -14.72 19.29 7.44
C GLY A 303 -14.13 18.28 6.45
N ASP A 304 -14.05 18.62 5.16
CA ASP A 304 -13.43 17.76 4.13
C ASP A 304 -11.92 17.64 4.37
N ALA A 305 -11.41 16.39 4.31
CA ALA A 305 -10.01 16.11 4.58
C ALA A 305 -9.03 16.79 3.61
N LEU A 306 -9.37 16.92 2.33
CA LEU A 306 -8.49 17.52 1.32
C LEU A 306 -8.32 19.02 1.57
N ASP A 307 -9.39 19.73 1.87
CA ASP A 307 -9.36 21.17 2.13
C ASP A 307 -8.58 21.48 3.42
N ALA A 308 -8.77 20.67 4.48
CA ALA A 308 -7.99 20.77 5.71
C ALA A 308 -6.49 20.47 5.51
N ILE A 309 -6.15 19.49 4.66
CA ILE A 309 -4.76 19.17 4.29
C ILE A 309 -4.12 20.32 3.51
N HIS A 310 -4.82 20.90 2.52
CA HIS A 310 -4.32 22.06 1.78
C HIS A 310 -4.08 23.27 2.70
N ALA A 311 -5.08 23.65 3.49
CA ALA A 311 -4.97 24.79 4.40
C ALA A 311 -3.82 24.61 5.42
N THR A 312 -3.63 23.40 5.96
CA THR A 312 -2.51 23.11 6.88
C THR A 312 -1.16 23.12 6.15
N THR A 313 -1.10 22.58 4.93
CA THR A 313 0.12 22.59 4.11
C THR A 313 0.61 24.01 3.84
N GLU A 314 -0.31 24.91 3.47
CA GLU A 314 0.00 26.31 3.16
C GLU A 314 0.33 27.13 4.43
N GLN A 315 -0.44 26.97 5.51
CA GLN A 315 -0.24 27.73 6.74
C GLN A 315 1.05 27.35 7.48
N GLU A 316 1.39 26.05 7.51
CA GLU A 316 2.59 25.58 8.19
C GLU A 316 3.81 25.54 7.26
N GLY A 317 3.64 25.64 5.93
CA GLY A 317 4.74 25.59 4.96
C GLY A 317 5.36 24.20 4.81
N CYS A 318 4.53 23.15 4.81
CA CYS A 318 4.99 21.76 4.80
C CYS A 318 5.61 21.37 3.45
N GLY A 319 6.85 20.88 3.45
CA GLY A 319 7.60 20.51 2.24
C GLY A 319 7.46 19.04 1.82
N LEU A 320 6.75 18.22 2.60
CA LEU A 320 6.38 16.84 2.28
C LEU A 320 5.03 16.52 2.95
N ILE A 321 4.12 15.88 2.23
CA ILE A 321 2.88 15.32 2.77
C ILE A 321 3.05 13.80 2.87
N ILE A 322 2.68 13.22 4.01
CA ILE A 322 2.83 11.79 4.33
C ILE A 322 1.46 11.24 4.71
N THR A 323 1.03 10.16 4.06
CA THR A 323 -0.26 9.51 4.32
C THR A 323 -0.17 8.00 4.18
N GLY A 324 -1.08 7.29 4.85
CA GLY A 324 -1.25 5.85 4.66
C GLY A 324 -2.06 5.52 3.41
N LEU A 325 -2.25 4.22 3.15
CA LEU A 325 -3.23 3.76 2.18
C LEU A 325 -4.65 3.98 2.73
N ALA A 326 -5.42 4.84 2.06
CA ALA A 326 -6.86 4.93 2.28
C ALA A 326 -7.55 3.67 1.73
N ARG A 327 -8.79 3.40 2.16
CA ARG A 327 -9.61 2.31 1.62
C ARG A 327 -10.98 2.87 1.27
N ASN A 328 -11.42 2.72 0.01
CA ASN A 328 -12.85 2.77 -0.27
C ASN A 328 -13.47 1.52 0.37
N GLU A 329 -14.48 1.70 1.21
CA GLU A 329 -14.94 0.65 2.13
C GLU A 329 -15.57 -0.58 1.46
N THR A 330 -15.91 -0.45 0.17
CA THR A 330 -16.65 -1.45 -0.61
C THR A 330 -15.80 -2.60 -1.15
N PHE A 331 -14.47 -2.45 -1.31
CA PHE A 331 -13.65 -3.44 -2.04
C PHE A 331 -12.33 -3.82 -1.37
N GLY A 332 -11.89 -5.03 -1.69
CA GLY A 332 -10.86 -5.72 -0.93
C GLY A 332 -9.42 -5.36 -1.22
N ARG A 333 -9.15 -4.83 -2.41
CA ARG A 333 -7.82 -4.37 -2.82
C ARG A 333 -7.39 -3.16 -2.01
N PHE A 334 -6.08 -2.97 -1.93
CA PHE A 334 -5.45 -1.68 -1.60
C PHE A 334 -5.62 -0.71 -2.78
N LEU A 335 -6.88 -0.34 -3.07
CA LEU A 335 -7.17 0.83 -3.90
C LEU A 335 -6.62 2.05 -3.18
N LEU A 336 -5.97 2.96 -3.91
CA LEU A 336 -5.28 4.11 -3.33
C LEU A 336 -6.21 5.02 -2.48
N GLY A 337 -7.52 4.94 -2.74
CA GLY A 337 -8.57 5.70 -2.06
C GLY A 337 -8.76 7.09 -2.67
N SER A 338 -10.00 7.55 -2.70
CA SER A 338 -10.39 8.80 -3.37
C SER A 338 -9.62 10.02 -2.86
N THR A 339 -9.35 10.09 -1.55
CA THR A 339 -8.58 11.18 -0.93
C THR A 339 -7.13 11.22 -1.42
N VAL A 340 -6.44 10.09 -1.51
CA VAL A 340 -5.03 10.05 -1.97
C VAL A 340 -4.94 10.35 -3.47
N GLN A 341 -5.88 9.87 -4.28
CA GLN A 341 -6.00 10.25 -5.70
C GLN A 341 -6.27 11.75 -5.86
N ARG A 342 -7.15 12.34 -5.04
CA ARG A 342 -7.41 13.79 -5.02
C ARG A 342 -6.15 14.58 -4.60
N LEU A 343 -5.44 14.13 -3.57
CA LEU A 343 -4.18 14.73 -3.11
C LEU A 343 -3.12 14.71 -4.23
N ALA A 344 -2.83 13.55 -4.80
CA ALA A 344 -1.85 13.35 -5.87
C ALA A 344 -2.10 14.23 -7.12
N ARG A 345 -3.34 14.66 -7.35
CA ARG A 345 -3.75 15.56 -8.44
C ARG A 345 -3.71 17.05 -8.07
N LYS A 346 -3.79 17.41 -6.79
CA LYS A 346 -3.95 18.81 -6.34
C LYS A 346 -2.77 19.37 -5.53
N THR A 347 -2.06 18.57 -4.74
CA THR A 347 -1.00 19.08 -3.86
C THR A 347 0.22 19.54 -4.66
N THR A 348 0.92 20.55 -4.15
CA THR A 348 2.19 21.05 -4.73
C THR A 348 3.40 20.40 -4.07
N PRO A 349 3.47 20.22 -2.74
CA PRO A 349 4.53 19.41 -2.14
C PRO A 349 4.42 17.94 -2.59
N PRO A 350 5.56 17.22 -2.61
CA PRO A 350 5.55 15.77 -2.83
C PRO A 350 4.64 15.05 -1.83
N LEU A 351 4.02 13.96 -2.30
CA LEU A 351 3.12 13.13 -1.52
C LEU A 351 3.71 11.73 -1.35
N LEU A 352 4.10 11.40 -0.12
CA LEU A 352 4.56 10.08 0.27
C LEU A 352 3.37 9.22 0.73
N VAL A 353 3.07 8.18 -0.04
CA VAL A 353 2.07 7.16 0.31
C VAL A 353 2.80 5.95 0.91
N VAL A 354 2.57 5.72 2.20
CA VAL A 354 3.26 4.69 2.97
C VAL A 354 2.46 3.39 2.96
N ARG A 355 3.14 2.30 2.57
CA ARG A 355 2.58 0.95 2.45
C ARG A 355 3.18 -0.01 3.44
N GLU A 356 4.49 0.05 3.64
CA GLU A 356 5.21 -0.89 4.48
C GLU A 356 5.46 -0.33 5.88
N ARG A 357 5.62 -1.21 6.88
CA ARG A 357 6.10 -0.75 8.19
C ARG A 357 7.58 -0.38 8.04
N PRO A 358 8.00 0.83 8.44
CA PRO A 358 9.40 1.22 8.35
C PRO A 358 10.25 0.47 9.38
N HIS A 359 11.43 0.04 8.95
CA HIS A 359 12.45 -0.56 9.83
C HIS A 359 13.78 0.21 9.78
N ALA A 360 13.99 1.04 8.75
CA ALA A 360 15.14 1.90 8.55
C ALA A 360 14.81 3.01 7.52
N SER A 361 15.73 3.96 7.34
CA SER A 361 15.75 4.87 6.18
C SER A 361 15.75 4.07 4.86
N TYR A 362 15.20 4.66 3.79
CA TYR A 362 15.21 4.06 2.47
C TYR A 362 16.65 3.83 1.97
N ARG A 363 16.91 2.68 1.33
CA ARG A 363 18.23 2.29 0.82
C ARG A 363 18.20 2.01 -0.69
N ARG A 364 17.07 1.54 -1.20
CA ARG A 364 16.84 1.20 -2.61
C ARG A 364 15.68 2.02 -3.13
N ILE A 365 16.03 3.12 -3.80
CA ILE A 365 15.08 4.10 -4.33
C ILE A 365 15.07 3.98 -5.85
N VAL A 366 13.90 3.75 -6.44
CA VAL A 366 13.73 3.63 -7.88
C VAL A 366 12.90 4.81 -8.39
N VAL A 367 13.46 5.63 -9.27
CA VAL A 367 12.76 6.72 -9.96
C VAL A 367 12.26 6.19 -11.29
N ALA A 368 10.94 6.17 -11.48
CA ALA A 368 10.37 5.84 -12.78
C ALA A 368 10.56 7.01 -13.75
N SER A 369 10.93 6.73 -15.00
CA SER A 369 11.10 7.74 -16.03
C SER A 369 10.55 7.31 -17.39
N ASP A 370 9.80 8.22 -18.00
CA ASP A 370 9.41 8.26 -19.42
C ASP A 370 10.17 9.39 -20.18
N PHE A 371 11.22 9.94 -19.55
CA PHE A 371 11.98 11.11 -20.00
C PHE A 371 11.18 12.43 -20.12
N SER A 372 9.95 12.50 -19.59
CA SER A 372 9.18 13.75 -19.52
C SER A 372 9.72 14.74 -18.47
N ASN A 373 9.28 16.00 -18.54
CA ASN A 373 9.56 16.99 -17.49
C ASN A 373 9.05 16.54 -16.11
N SER A 374 7.92 15.82 -16.03
CA SER A 374 7.43 15.30 -14.74
C SER A 374 8.40 14.27 -14.14
N SER A 375 9.00 13.41 -14.98
CA SER A 375 10.07 12.48 -14.60
C SER A 375 11.36 13.21 -14.21
N ARG A 376 11.71 14.33 -14.87
CA ARG A 376 12.83 15.22 -14.47
C ARG A 376 12.60 15.81 -13.08
N HIS A 377 11.40 16.32 -12.79
CA HIS A 377 11.06 16.82 -11.45
C HIS A 377 11.06 15.71 -10.39
N ALA A 378 10.62 14.51 -10.74
CA ALA A 378 10.67 13.34 -9.86
C ALA A 378 12.11 12.95 -9.49
N LEU A 379 13.01 12.87 -10.47
CA LEU A 379 14.43 12.58 -10.27
C LEU A 379 15.11 13.65 -9.41
N LEU A 380 14.97 14.93 -9.74
CA LEU A 380 15.59 16.03 -8.99
C LEU A 380 15.06 16.11 -7.55
N THR A 381 13.77 15.82 -7.34
CA THR A 381 13.19 15.74 -5.99
C THR A 381 13.73 14.54 -5.22
N ALA A 382 13.88 13.38 -5.85
CA ALA A 382 14.46 12.21 -5.20
C ALA A 382 15.92 12.45 -4.78
N LEU A 383 16.75 13.01 -5.67
CA LEU A 383 18.14 13.35 -5.38
C LEU A 383 18.28 14.35 -4.22
N ARG A 384 17.38 15.33 -4.14
CA ARG A 384 17.33 16.34 -3.06
C ARG A 384 16.86 15.77 -1.72
N LEU A 385 15.83 14.91 -1.71
CA LEU A 385 15.29 14.33 -0.47
C LEU A 385 16.16 13.20 0.07
N PHE A 386 16.99 12.58 -0.77
CA PHE A 386 17.84 11.45 -0.44
C PHE A 386 19.28 11.70 -0.93
N PRO A 387 20.00 12.68 -0.34
CA PRO A 387 21.31 13.12 -0.82
C PRO A 387 22.42 12.07 -0.66
N ASP A 388 22.31 11.18 0.33
CA ASP A 388 23.33 10.16 0.62
C ASP A 388 22.90 8.73 0.20
N THR A 389 21.75 8.59 -0.47
CA THR A 389 21.24 7.28 -0.96
C THR A 389 21.56 7.11 -2.45
N PRO A 390 21.92 5.91 -2.93
CA PRO A 390 21.96 5.61 -4.36
C PRO A 390 20.55 5.46 -4.93
N LEU A 391 20.35 5.92 -6.16
CA LEU A 391 19.07 5.88 -6.87
C LEU A 391 19.20 5.06 -8.15
N THR A 392 18.16 4.34 -8.52
CA THR A 392 18.03 3.77 -9.86
C THR A 392 17.05 4.59 -10.69
N LEU A 393 17.49 5.14 -11.82
CA LEU A 393 16.59 5.61 -12.87
C LEU A 393 16.10 4.41 -13.67
N TYR A 394 14.84 4.05 -13.51
CA TYR A 394 14.20 2.96 -14.25
C TYR A 394 13.36 3.52 -15.39
N HIS A 395 13.73 3.17 -16.62
CA HIS A 395 12.97 3.44 -17.83
C HIS A 395 12.52 2.13 -18.47
N ALA A 396 11.32 2.16 -19.06
CA ALA A 396 10.77 1.01 -19.78
C ALA A 396 10.11 1.46 -21.07
N PHE A 397 10.47 0.79 -22.17
CA PHE A 397 10.02 1.10 -23.51
C PHE A 397 9.34 -0.11 -24.15
N GLN A 398 8.44 0.15 -25.10
CA GLN A 398 7.81 -0.88 -25.91
C GLN A 398 8.14 -0.68 -27.38
N VAL A 399 8.35 -1.79 -28.10
CA VAL A 399 8.49 -1.78 -29.56
C VAL A 399 7.15 -2.26 -30.13
N PRO A 400 6.51 -1.51 -31.04
CA PRO A 400 5.26 -1.94 -31.68
C PRO A 400 5.38 -3.31 -32.34
N MET A 401 4.32 -4.13 -32.25
CA MET A 401 4.34 -5.50 -32.77
C MET A 401 4.64 -5.58 -34.28
N SER A 402 4.27 -4.55 -35.03
CA SER A 402 4.60 -4.38 -36.45
C SER A 402 6.10 -4.25 -36.73
N ALA A 403 6.87 -3.61 -35.83
CA ALA A 403 8.31 -3.44 -35.97
C ALA A 403 9.13 -4.69 -35.55
N ILE A 404 8.49 -5.68 -34.93
CA ILE A 404 9.12 -6.94 -34.53
C ILE A 404 9.09 -7.98 -35.67
N ALA A 405 8.32 -7.75 -36.75
CA ALA A 405 8.33 -8.59 -37.94
C ALA A 405 9.71 -8.60 -38.63
N ASP A 406 10.45 -7.48 -38.57
CA ASP A 406 11.76 -7.30 -39.19
C ASP A 406 12.93 -7.42 -38.20
N ARG A 407 13.24 -8.67 -37.86
CA ARG A 407 14.53 -9.16 -37.31
C ARG A 407 14.95 -8.67 -35.90
N ILE A 408 16.03 -9.30 -35.41
CA ILE A 408 16.61 -9.13 -34.07
C ILE A 408 17.21 -7.73 -33.87
N ASP A 409 17.73 -7.12 -34.94
CA ASP A 409 18.38 -5.78 -34.92
C ASP A 409 17.50 -4.71 -34.29
N TYR A 410 16.19 -4.72 -34.57
CA TYR A 410 15.30 -3.63 -34.12
C TYR A 410 15.29 -3.48 -32.59
N ARG A 411 15.43 -4.58 -31.83
CA ARG A 411 15.48 -4.51 -30.36
C ARG A 411 16.79 -3.92 -29.84
N GLN A 412 17.90 -4.17 -30.53
CA GLN A 412 19.19 -3.57 -30.16
C GLN A 412 19.21 -2.09 -30.54
N MET A 413 18.81 -1.75 -31.77
CA MET A 413 18.71 -0.37 -32.24
C MET A 413 17.76 0.46 -31.36
N ALA A 414 16.62 -0.11 -30.94
CA ALA A 414 15.72 0.57 -29.99
C ALA A 414 16.38 0.81 -28.63
N ARG A 415 17.16 -0.14 -28.07
CA ARG A 415 17.92 0.11 -26.83
C ARG A 415 18.97 1.19 -26.98
N GLU A 416 19.63 1.28 -28.13
CA GLU A 416 20.61 2.33 -28.42
C GLU A 416 19.96 3.72 -28.56
N ILE A 417 18.75 3.77 -29.16
CA ILE A 417 17.91 4.97 -29.22
C ILE A 417 17.48 5.41 -27.81
N GLU A 418 16.92 4.51 -27.00
CA GLU A 418 16.48 4.85 -25.63
C GLU A 418 17.66 5.17 -24.71
N GLY A 419 18.82 4.53 -24.89
CA GLY A 419 20.05 4.90 -24.19
C GLY A 419 20.52 6.31 -24.54
N SER A 420 20.40 6.70 -25.81
CA SER A 420 20.71 8.05 -26.28
C SER A 420 19.71 9.09 -25.76
N ALA A 421 18.42 8.76 -25.74
CA ALA A 421 17.37 9.60 -25.15
C ALA A 421 17.58 9.78 -23.64
N CYS A 422 17.95 8.71 -22.92
CA CYS A 422 18.29 8.75 -21.51
C CYS A 422 19.48 9.69 -21.23
N ALA A 423 20.55 9.62 -22.03
CA ALA A 423 21.70 10.52 -21.90
C ALA A 423 21.29 11.99 -22.10
N GLN A 424 20.54 12.30 -23.16
CA GLN A 424 20.03 13.65 -23.42
C GLN A 424 19.14 14.17 -22.28
N PHE A 425 18.26 13.34 -21.75
CA PHE A 425 17.42 13.65 -20.59
C PHE A 425 18.25 13.98 -19.35
N LEU A 426 19.27 13.17 -19.04
CA LEU A 426 20.16 13.40 -17.89
C LEU A 426 21.02 14.65 -18.04
N ASP A 427 21.45 14.98 -19.25
CA ASP A 427 22.15 16.22 -19.55
C ASP A 427 21.24 17.44 -19.37
N GLY A 428 19.98 17.35 -19.80
CA GLY A 428 18.93 18.34 -19.52
C GLY A 428 18.55 18.46 -18.03
N CYS A 429 18.88 17.47 -17.19
CA CYS A 429 18.61 17.53 -15.74
C CYS A 429 19.58 18.45 -14.97
N GLY A 430 20.74 18.80 -15.53
CA GLY A 430 21.73 19.66 -14.84
C GLY A 430 22.36 19.00 -13.60
N LEU A 431 22.44 17.67 -13.59
CA LEU A 431 22.95 16.89 -12.45
C LEU A 431 24.41 17.19 -12.14
N THR A 432 24.75 17.26 -10.85
CA THR A 432 26.15 17.37 -10.41
C THR A 432 26.91 16.06 -10.66
N THR A 433 28.25 16.12 -10.60
CA THR A 433 29.09 14.90 -10.69
C THR A 433 28.78 13.90 -9.57
N GLU A 434 28.44 14.37 -8.37
CA GLU A 434 28.06 13.52 -7.24
C GLU A 434 26.68 12.88 -7.46
N ASP A 435 25.71 13.60 -8.01
CA ASP A 435 24.40 13.03 -8.37
C ASP A 435 24.52 11.95 -9.44
N ARG A 436 25.34 12.19 -10.49
CA ARG A 436 25.59 11.18 -11.53
C ARG A 436 26.31 9.95 -10.99
N ALA A 437 27.22 10.10 -10.02
CA ALA A 437 27.93 8.98 -9.41
C ALA A 437 27.03 8.09 -8.53
N ARG A 438 25.86 8.59 -8.10
CA ARG A 438 24.85 7.87 -7.31
C ARG A 438 23.71 7.27 -8.12
N LEU A 439 23.69 7.49 -9.44
CA LEU A 439 22.54 7.18 -10.30
C LEU A 439 22.81 5.98 -11.21
N ASP A 440 22.28 4.82 -10.82
CA ASP A 440 22.24 3.63 -11.68
C ASP A 440 21.14 3.77 -12.74
N ILE A 441 21.40 3.36 -13.97
CA ILE A 441 20.43 3.44 -15.08
C ILE A 441 19.97 2.01 -15.44
N THR A 442 18.66 1.78 -15.46
CA THR A 442 18.04 0.54 -15.93
C THR A 442 17.06 0.84 -17.06
N ILE A 443 17.26 0.22 -18.22
CA ILE A 443 16.38 0.33 -19.40
C ILE A 443 15.87 -1.08 -19.77
N GLU A 444 14.57 -1.34 -19.62
CA GLU A 444 13.97 -2.66 -19.91
C GLU A 444 12.89 -2.58 -21.02
N HIS A 445 12.79 -3.64 -21.84
CA HIS A 445 11.84 -3.73 -22.95
C HIS A 445 10.54 -4.40 -22.52
N GLN A 446 9.59 -3.63 -21.99
CA GLN A 446 8.31 -4.08 -21.44
C GLN A 446 7.38 -2.89 -21.15
N PRO A 447 6.07 -3.09 -20.91
CA PRO A 447 5.21 -2.02 -20.40
C PRO A 447 5.75 -1.49 -19.06
N LEU A 448 5.71 -0.17 -18.86
CA LEU A 448 6.21 0.49 -17.66
C LEU A 448 5.54 -0.05 -16.39
N GLU A 449 4.24 -0.32 -16.42
CA GLU A 449 3.47 -0.67 -15.23
C GLU A 449 3.78 -2.08 -14.73
N THR A 450 3.82 -3.05 -15.64
CA THR A 450 4.21 -4.43 -15.31
C THR A 450 5.70 -4.51 -15.00
N GLY A 451 6.53 -3.78 -15.75
CA GLY A 451 7.98 -3.81 -15.61
C GLY A 451 8.47 -3.20 -14.31
N LEU A 452 8.04 -1.98 -13.99
CA LEU A 452 8.44 -1.32 -12.75
C LEU A 452 7.94 -2.08 -11.51
N ALA A 453 6.71 -2.61 -11.54
CA ALA A 453 6.19 -3.42 -10.44
C ALA A 453 6.97 -4.75 -10.28
N HIS A 454 7.40 -5.38 -11.38
CA HIS A 454 8.28 -6.56 -11.34
C HIS A 454 9.68 -6.20 -10.82
N TYR A 455 10.29 -5.14 -11.34
CA TYR A 455 11.61 -4.65 -10.96
C TYR A 455 11.67 -4.27 -9.48
N ALA A 456 10.69 -3.49 -9.00
CA ALA A 456 10.58 -3.11 -7.59
C ALA A 456 10.51 -4.33 -6.66
N ARG A 457 9.77 -5.39 -7.04
CA ARG A 457 9.75 -6.65 -6.29
C ARG A 457 11.10 -7.38 -6.35
N LYS A 458 11.68 -7.50 -7.55
CA LYS A 458 12.93 -8.22 -7.80
C LYS A 458 14.12 -7.61 -7.04
N GLN A 459 14.24 -6.28 -7.04
CA GLN A 459 15.29 -5.58 -6.29
C GLN A 459 14.93 -5.34 -4.81
N SER A 460 13.70 -5.67 -4.40
CA SER A 460 13.14 -5.28 -3.10
C SER A 460 13.28 -3.77 -2.84
N ALA A 461 12.86 -2.95 -3.82
CA ALA A 461 12.88 -1.50 -3.70
C ALA A 461 12.08 -1.05 -2.48
N ASP A 462 12.65 -0.15 -1.68
CA ASP A 462 12.02 0.33 -0.45
C ASP A 462 11.10 1.53 -0.75
N LEU A 463 11.39 2.27 -1.83
CA LEU A 463 10.65 3.44 -2.31
C LEU A 463 10.65 3.48 -3.84
N VAL A 464 9.50 3.78 -4.43
CA VAL A 464 9.38 4.18 -5.85
C VAL A 464 8.97 5.65 -5.94
N VAL A 465 9.62 6.41 -6.83
CA VAL A 465 9.32 7.81 -7.08
C VAL A 465 8.70 7.96 -8.47
N LEU A 466 7.57 8.67 -8.55
CA LEU A 466 6.77 8.87 -9.76
C LEU A 466 6.54 10.35 -10.03
N GLY A 467 6.68 10.77 -11.29
CA GLY A 467 6.28 12.11 -11.76
C GLY A 467 4.78 12.21 -12.08
N THR A 468 4.16 13.36 -11.85
CA THR A 468 2.80 13.67 -12.33
C THR A 468 2.69 15.09 -12.91
N HIS A 469 1.93 15.25 -14.00
CA HIS A 469 1.75 16.53 -14.69
C HIS A 469 0.71 17.45 -14.02
N GLY A 470 0.94 18.76 -14.09
CA GLY A 470 0.22 19.79 -13.33
C GLY A 470 -0.83 20.61 -14.07
N SER A 471 -1.88 20.00 -14.62
CA SER A 471 -3.13 20.68 -15.06
C SER A 471 -3.01 21.95 -15.94
N SER A 472 -2.61 21.76 -17.20
CA SER A 472 -2.88 22.67 -18.33
C SER A 472 -2.96 21.87 -19.64
N GLY A 473 -3.87 22.24 -20.54
CA GLY A 473 -3.95 21.68 -21.90
C GLY A 473 -4.66 20.32 -22.06
N LEU A 474 -5.39 20.18 -23.17
CA LEU A 474 -6.09 18.94 -23.57
C LEU A 474 -5.13 17.95 -24.27
N THR A 475 -4.22 17.33 -23.52
CA THR A 475 -3.50 16.13 -23.96
C THR A 475 -3.00 15.31 -22.77
N ALA A 476 -3.32 14.00 -22.75
CA ALA A 476 -2.80 12.99 -21.80
C ALA A 476 -3.12 13.15 -20.29
N LEU A 477 -4.41 13.12 -19.95
CA LEU A 477 -4.99 12.46 -18.75
C LEU A 477 -4.30 12.65 -17.37
N LEU A 478 -4.94 13.47 -16.52
CA LEU A 478 -4.76 13.58 -15.06
C LEU A 478 -4.67 12.19 -14.38
N LEU A 479 -3.44 11.74 -14.05
CA LEU A 479 -3.16 10.32 -13.77
C LEU A 479 -3.80 9.41 -14.83
N GLY A 480 -3.10 9.18 -15.93
CA GLY A 480 -3.48 8.12 -16.88
C GLY A 480 -3.63 6.77 -16.15
N SER A 481 -4.44 5.87 -16.71
CA SER A 481 -4.68 4.54 -16.12
C SER A 481 -3.38 3.76 -15.86
N ALA A 482 -2.30 4.07 -16.57
CA ALA A 482 -0.94 3.64 -16.26
C ALA A 482 -0.49 3.97 -14.82
N ALA A 483 -0.58 5.24 -14.42
CA ALA A 483 -0.13 5.73 -13.12
C ALA A 483 -1.00 5.21 -11.97
N GLU A 484 -2.32 5.09 -12.18
CA GLU A 484 -3.23 4.53 -11.17
C GLU A 484 -2.99 3.02 -10.97
N ARG A 485 -2.83 2.25 -12.06
CA ARG A 485 -2.45 0.83 -11.99
C ARG A 485 -1.06 0.63 -11.37
N LEU A 486 -0.10 1.48 -11.68
CA LEU A 486 1.23 1.48 -11.05
C LEU A 486 1.10 1.65 -9.54
N LEU A 487 0.38 2.67 -9.10
CA LEU A 487 0.08 2.89 -7.70
C LEU A 487 -0.66 1.69 -7.09
N GLU A 488 -1.54 0.98 -7.79
CA GLU A 488 -2.11 -0.27 -7.25
C GLU A 488 -1.11 -1.42 -7.13
N TRP A 489 -0.19 -1.60 -8.08
CA TRP A 489 0.64 -2.81 -8.20
C TRP A 489 1.99 -2.75 -7.47
N LEU A 490 2.48 -1.54 -7.18
CA LEU A 490 3.74 -1.31 -6.46
C LEU A 490 3.70 -1.90 -5.04
N PRO A 491 4.71 -2.70 -4.66
CA PRO A 491 4.76 -3.36 -3.35
C PRO A 491 5.12 -2.41 -2.20
N CYS A 492 5.93 -1.39 -2.51
CA CYS A 492 6.65 -0.55 -1.55
C CYS A 492 6.01 0.84 -1.37
N ASP A 493 6.60 1.65 -0.48
CA ASP A 493 6.22 3.06 -0.34
C ASP A 493 6.34 3.79 -1.70
N THR A 494 5.52 4.82 -1.92
CA THR A 494 5.52 5.58 -3.18
C THR A 494 5.55 7.08 -2.94
N LEU A 495 6.54 7.76 -3.52
CA LEU A 495 6.65 9.22 -3.52
C LEU A 495 6.13 9.76 -4.86
N ILE A 496 5.03 10.51 -4.81
CA ILE A 496 4.44 11.18 -5.96
C ILE A 496 4.96 12.62 -5.99
N VAL A 497 5.60 13.01 -7.09
CA VAL A 497 6.18 14.33 -7.29
C VAL A 497 5.47 15.01 -8.45
N ARG A 498 4.85 16.15 -8.18
CA ARG A 498 4.12 16.91 -9.19
C ARG A 498 5.04 17.92 -9.88
N GLU A 499 4.93 18.02 -11.19
CA GLU A 499 5.51 19.11 -11.98
C GLU A 499 4.88 20.46 -11.55
N PRO A 500 5.69 21.48 -11.21
CA PRO A 500 5.21 22.83 -10.97
C PRO A 500 4.48 23.38 -12.19
N LYS A 501 3.45 24.20 -11.99
CA LYS A 501 2.92 24.99 -13.11
C LYS A 501 3.95 26.03 -13.51
N GLU A 502 4.32 26.07 -14.79
CA GLU A 502 4.90 27.27 -15.38
C GLU A 502 3.88 28.41 -15.23
N SER A 503 4.38 29.55 -14.72
CA SER A 503 3.60 30.71 -14.26
C SER A 503 3.40 31.76 -15.35
#